data_AF-A0A5A7SBY7-F1
#
_entry.id   AF-A0A5A7SBY7-F1
#
_cell.length_a   1.000
_cell.length_b   1.000
_cell.length_c   1.000
_cell.angle_alpha   90.00
_cell.angle_beta   90.00
_cell.angle_gamma   90.00
#
_symmetry.space_group_name_H-M   'P 1'
#
loop_
_entity.id
_entity.type
_entity.pdbx_description
1 polymer ?
#
loop_
_entity_poly.entity_id
_entity_poly.type
_entity_poly.pdbx_seq_one_letter_code
_entity_poly.pdbx_strand_id
1 'polypeptide(L)'
;MTSTPIVSTTVPFVKARAELAQLCSRVSYGSERIILTRNGRPGAALVSIADLEKLRALSTTEAPSAEHAIEIAADRPAVWRALTNFRARSDWWPALTMDVYEGGYLCHEWSRDGGEVVAVVPAELLRASWSDRKGDVTIRLSDVDGSTRVAVSHSMDAEFWIERLAALKRYVEPESVDAQS
;
A
#
# COMPACT_ATOMS: atom_id res chain seq x y z
N MET A 1 25.84 -11.74 11.12
CA MET A 1 25.51 -11.21 9.78
C MET A 1 25.99 -9.77 9.72
N THR A 2 27.19 -9.55 9.19
CA THR A 2 27.82 -8.22 9.10
C THR A 2 27.18 -7.44 7.95
N SER A 3 26.38 -6.42 8.29
CA SER A 3 25.86 -5.48 7.31
C SER A 3 27.03 -4.69 6.72
N THR A 4 27.34 -4.91 5.44
CA THR A 4 28.37 -4.14 4.74
C THR A 4 27.85 -2.70 4.60
N PRO A 5 28.59 -1.67 5.06
CA PRO A 5 28.14 -0.29 4.95
C PRO A 5 27.99 0.07 3.48
N ILE A 6 26.78 0.44 3.11
CA ILE A 6 26.43 0.82 1.73
C ILE A 6 26.89 2.27 1.56
N VAL A 7 27.95 2.51 0.78
CA VAL A 7 28.42 3.86 0.50
C VAL A 7 27.41 4.54 -0.42
N SER A 8 26.71 5.55 0.10
CA SER A 8 25.78 6.38 -0.66
C SER A 8 26.32 7.79 -0.85
N THR A 9 26.37 8.26 -2.09
CA THR A 9 26.79 9.62 -2.43
C THR A 9 25.59 10.51 -2.71
N THR A 10 25.63 11.75 -2.23
CA THR A 10 24.55 12.72 -2.41
C THR A 10 24.88 13.72 -3.52
N VAL A 11 23.96 13.89 -4.48
CA VAL A 11 24.11 14.82 -5.62
C VAL A 11 22.86 15.69 -5.78
N PRO A 12 22.98 17.04 -5.85
CA PRO A 12 21.84 17.90 -6.13
C PRO A 12 21.24 17.66 -7.53
N PHE A 13 19.91 17.72 -7.67
CA PHE A 13 19.21 17.55 -8.96
C PHE A 13 19.74 18.46 -10.07
N VAL A 14 20.09 19.69 -9.71
CA VAL A 14 20.64 20.68 -10.65
C VAL A 14 21.95 20.18 -11.28
N LYS A 15 22.82 19.55 -10.48
CA LYS A 15 24.07 18.95 -10.94
C LYS A 15 23.82 17.65 -11.70
N ALA A 16 22.92 16.81 -11.18
CA ALA A 16 22.60 15.52 -11.77
C ALA A 16 22.08 15.62 -13.21
N ARG A 17 21.34 16.69 -13.54
CA ARG A 17 20.84 16.91 -14.90
C ARG A 17 21.96 17.05 -15.94
N ALA A 18 23.08 17.69 -15.57
CA ALA A 18 24.21 17.89 -16.47
C ALA A 18 25.11 16.64 -16.58
N GLU A 19 25.15 15.81 -15.53
CA GLU A 19 26.09 14.69 -15.38
C GLU A 19 25.40 13.32 -15.44
N LEU A 20 24.14 13.25 -15.89
CA LEU A 20 23.29 12.05 -15.75
C LEU A 20 23.96 10.80 -16.32
N ALA A 21 24.54 10.87 -17.52
CA ALA A 21 25.22 9.75 -18.16
C ALA A 21 26.40 9.21 -17.33
N GLN A 22 27.16 10.11 -16.69
CA GLN A 22 28.28 9.75 -15.83
C GLN A 22 27.78 9.11 -14.52
N LEU A 23 26.71 9.64 -13.94
CA LEU A 23 26.09 9.08 -12.74
C LEU A 23 25.53 7.67 -13.02
N CYS A 24 24.85 7.46 -14.15
CA CYS A 24 24.36 6.16 -14.57
C CYS A 24 25.50 5.14 -14.76
N SER A 25 26.62 5.57 -15.36
CA SER A 25 27.80 4.70 -15.54
C SER A 25 28.38 4.28 -14.19
N ARG A 26 28.52 5.23 -13.25
CA ARG A 26 29.01 4.94 -11.89
C ARG A 26 28.11 3.98 -11.12
N VAL A 27 26.80 4.15 -11.24
CA VAL A 27 25.82 3.26 -10.59
C VAL A 27 25.82 1.86 -11.20
N SER A 28 25.95 1.77 -12.53
CA SER A 28 25.92 0.49 -13.24
C SER A 28 27.17 -0.36 -13.00
N TYR A 29 28.34 0.26 -12.98
CA TYR A 29 29.63 -0.46 -12.90
C TYR A 29 30.29 -0.38 -11.52
N GLY A 30 30.09 0.71 -10.79
CA GLY A 30 30.74 0.96 -9.50
C GLY A 30 29.99 0.42 -8.29
N SER A 31 28.79 -0.16 -8.48
CA SER A 31 27.88 -0.55 -7.40
C SER A 31 27.59 0.59 -6.40
N GLU A 32 27.65 1.83 -6.88
CA GLU A 32 27.39 3.01 -6.07
C GLU A 32 25.89 3.28 -6.03
N ARG A 33 25.38 3.70 -4.87
CA ARG A 33 24.01 4.23 -4.75
C ARG A 33 24.08 5.74 -4.63
N ILE A 34 23.34 6.44 -5.49
CA ILE A 34 23.40 7.92 -5.55
C ILE A 34 22.05 8.48 -5.14
N ILE A 35 22.04 9.32 -4.09
CA ILE A 35 20.85 10.03 -3.62
C ILE A 35 20.78 11.38 -4.34
N LEU A 36 19.68 11.62 -5.04
CA LEU A 36 19.38 12.89 -5.68
C LEU A 36 18.61 13.80 -4.72
N THR A 37 19.10 15.02 -4.51
CA THR A 37 18.49 15.98 -3.58
C THR A 37 17.90 17.19 -4.27
N ARG A 38 16.72 17.61 -3.82
CA ARG A 38 16.07 18.87 -4.19
C ARG A 38 16.00 19.75 -2.94
N ASN A 39 16.55 20.96 -3.01
CA ASN A 39 16.63 21.87 -1.87
C ASN A 39 17.24 21.21 -0.61
N GLY A 40 18.27 20.38 -0.79
CA GLY A 40 18.95 19.66 0.29
C GLY A 40 18.21 18.44 0.84
N ARG A 41 16.99 18.16 0.39
CA ARG A 41 16.21 16.99 0.81
C ARG A 41 16.31 15.85 -0.21
N PRO A 42 16.47 14.58 0.22
CA PRO A 42 16.38 13.43 -0.68
C PRO A 42 15.05 13.42 -1.41
N GLY A 43 15.08 13.21 -2.73
CA GLY A 43 13.87 13.13 -3.56
C GLY A 43 13.86 11.96 -4.54
N ALA A 44 15.02 11.39 -4.87
CA ALA A 44 15.12 10.17 -5.67
C ALA A 44 16.47 9.47 -5.39
N ALA A 45 16.61 8.22 -5.85
CA ALA A 45 17.87 7.50 -5.82
C ALA A 45 18.13 6.80 -7.15
N LEU A 46 19.40 6.76 -7.57
CA LEU A 46 19.88 5.93 -8.66
C LEU A 46 20.54 4.68 -8.06
N VAL A 47 20.10 3.52 -8.54
CA VAL A 47 20.59 2.19 -8.15
C VAL A 47 20.84 1.35 -9.41
N SER A 48 21.72 0.35 -9.31
CA SER A 48 21.96 -0.57 -10.42
C SER A 48 20.72 -1.43 -10.68
N ILE A 49 20.61 -1.99 -11.89
CA ILE A 49 19.52 -2.92 -12.20
C ILE A 49 19.56 -4.13 -11.27
N ALA A 50 20.76 -4.67 -10.97
CA ALA A 50 20.89 -5.79 -10.04
C ALA A 50 20.38 -5.46 -8.62
N ASP A 51 20.62 -4.25 -8.13
CA ASP A 51 20.10 -3.81 -6.83
C ASP A 51 18.60 -3.53 -6.90
N LEU A 52 18.09 -2.98 -8.01
CA LEU A 52 16.66 -2.84 -8.23
C LEU A 52 15.95 -4.20 -8.22
N GLU A 53 16.51 -5.22 -8.87
CA GLU A 53 15.96 -6.59 -8.88
C GLU A 53 15.98 -7.21 -7.48
N LYS A 54 17.03 -7.00 -6.68
CA LYS A 54 17.05 -7.42 -5.27
C LYS A 54 15.98 -6.69 -4.44
N LEU A 55 15.81 -5.38 -4.63
CA LEU A 55 14.77 -4.61 -3.97
C LEU A 55 13.37 -5.10 -4.37
N ARG A 56 13.16 -5.42 -5.65
CA ARG A 56 11.92 -6.03 -6.15
C ARG A 56 11.66 -7.39 -5.49
N ALA A 57 12.67 -8.26 -5.44
CA ALA A 57 12.55 -9.57 -4.78
C ALA A 57 12.22 -9.45 -3.27
N LEU A 58 12.83 -8.47 -2.58
CA LEU A 58 12.50 -8.17 -1.19
C LEU A 58 11.10 -7.55 -1.05
N SER A 59 10.64 -6.75 -2.00
CA SER A 59 9.28 -6.22 -2.00
C SER A 59 8.20 -7.27 -2.29
N THR A 60 8.54 -8.33 -3.04
CA THR A 60 7.69 -9.51 -3.25
C THR A 60 7.71 -10.45 -2.06
N THR A 61 8.79 -10.43 -1.27
CA THR A 61 8.86 -11.11 0.03
C THR A 61 8.19 -10.22 1.07
N GLU A 62 6.87 -10.03 0.96
CA GLU A 62 6.05 -9.58 2.09
C GLU A 62 6.40 -10.52 3.27
N ALA A 63 6.81 -9.94 4.40
CA ALA A 63 7.03 -10.66 5.65
C ALA A 63 5.81 -11.58 5.94
N PRO A 64 5.92 -12.66 6.73
CA PRO A 64 4.79 -13.56 6.98
C PRO A 64 3.58 -12.78 7.50
N SER A 65 2.66 -12.52 6.59
CA SER A 65 1.50 -11.67 6.73
C SER A 65 0.31 -12.60 6.58
N ALA A 66 -0.59 -12.60 7.55
CA ALA A 66 -1.83 -13.36 7.43
C ALA A 66 -2.63 -12.79 6.25
N GLU A 67 -3.20 -13.69 5.43
CA GLU A 67 -4.08 -13.32 4.33
C GLU A 67 -5.50 -13.82 4.64
N HIS A 68 -6.46 -12.90 4.54
CA HIS A 68 -7.89 -13.23 4.63
C HIS A 68 -8.59 -12.75 3.37
N ALA A 69 -9.41 -13.62 2.78
CA ALA A 69 -10.14 -13.29 1.58
C ALA A 69 -11.59 -13.72 1.67
N ILE A 70 -12.46 -12.88 1.09
CA ILE A 70 -13.88 -13.16 0.91
C ILE A 70 -14.29 -12.86 -0.53
N GLU A 71 -15.39 -13.46 -0.96
CA GLU A 71 -16.06 -13.11 -2.20
C GLU A 71 -17.30 -12.28 -1.88
N ILE A 72 -17.44 -11.17 -2.60
CA ILE A 72 -18.56 -10.26 -2.51
C ILE A 72 -19.30 -10.27 -3.85
N ALA A 73 -20.60 -10.60 -3.84
CA ALA A 73 -21.52 -10.62 -4.96
C ALA A 73 -21.89 -9.20 -5.45
N ALA A 74 -20.87 -8.44 -5.84
CA ALA A 74 -20.97 -7.14 -6.47
C ALA A 74 -19.79 -6.93 -7.43
N ASP A 75 -19.96 -5.97 -8.33
CA ASP A 75 -18.87 -5.59 -9.22
C ASP A 75 -17.71 -4.91 -8.47
N ARG A 76 -16.51 -5.01 -9.05
CA ARG A 76 -15.29 -4.51 -8.44
C ARG A 76 -15.31 -2.99 -8.21
N PRO A 77 -15.86 -2.16 -9.11
CA PRO A 77 -16.07 -0.73 -8.83
C PRO A 77 -16.96 -0.44 -7.61
N ALA A 78 -18.02 -1.21 -7.38
CA ALA A 78 -18.90 -1.04 -6.23
C ALA A 78 -18.17 -1.35 -4.93
N VAL A 79 -17.44 -2.47 -4.88
CA VAL A 79 -16.60 -2.83 -3.72
C VAL A 79 -15.50 -1.79 -3.48
N TRP A 80 -14.83 -1.35 -4.54
CA TRP A 80 -13.82 -0.30 -4.46
C TRP A 80 -14.40 1.00 -3.89
N ARG A 81 -15.58 1.42 -4.34
CA ARG A 81 -16.26 2.61 -3.84
C ARG A 81 -16.63 2.47 -2.36
N ALA A 82 -17.13 1.31 -1.93
CA ALA A 82 -17.45 1.05 -0.53
C ALA A 82 -16.21 1.13 0.40
N LEU A 83 -15.04 0.77 -0.11
CA LEU A 83 -13.76 0.90 0.60
C LEU A 83 -13.20 2.34 0.59
N THR A 84 -13.28 3.03 -0.54
CA THR A 84 -12.48 4.24 -0.77
C THR A 84 -13.25 5.54 -0.63
N ASN A 85 -14.53 5.56 -0.99
CA ASN A 85 -15.35 6.75 -0.85
C ASN A 85 -15.66 6.99 0.62
N PHE A 86 -15.29 8.17 1.14
CA PHE A 86 -15.49 8.53 2.55
C PHE A 86 -16.94 8.28 3.02
N ARG A 87 -17.92 8.76 2.26
CA ARG A 87 -19.33 8.65 2.65
C ARG A 87 -19.78 7.19 2.74
N ALA A 88 -19.45 6.38 1.73
CA ALA A 88 -19.81 4.97 1.74
C ALA A 88 -19.06 4.19 2.83
N ARG A 89 -17.77 4.46 3.01
CA ARG A 89 -16.95 3.80 4.04
C ARG A 89 -17.45 4.12 5.43
N SER A 90 -17.81 5.37 5.72
CA SER A 90 -18.27 5.79 7.05
C SER A 90 -19.56 5.08 7.51
N ASP A 91 -20.37 4.55 6.59
CA ASP A 91 -21.57 3.80 6.93
C ASP A 91 -21.26 2.45 7.62
N TRP A 92 -20.14 1.81 7.28
CA TRP A 92 -19.77 0.49 7.82
C TRP A 92 -18.44 0.46 8.60
N TRP A 93 -17.60 1.47 8.40
CA TRP A 93 -16.31 1.66 9.09
C TRP A 93 -16.08 3.13 9.49
N PRO A 94 -16.91 3.68 10.40
CA PRO A 94 -16.82 5.09 10.81
C PRO A 94 -15.50 5.43 11.52
N ALA A 95 -14.91 4.46 12.21
CA ALA A 95 -13.66 4.64 12.94
C ALA A 95 -12.41 4.79 12.04
N LEU A 96 -12.52 4.59 10.71
CA LEU A 96 -11.43 4.72 9.76
C LEU A 96 -11.52 6.03 8.95
N THR A 97 -10.61 6.94 9.25
CA THR A 97 -10.31 8.10 8.39
C THR A 97 -9.18 7.72 7.44
N MET A 98 -9.37 7.98 6.14
CA MET A 98 -8.37 7.63 5.13
C MET A 98 -8.54 8.51 3.89
N ASP A 99 -7.43 9.12 3.48
CA ASP A 99 -7.27 9.87 2.23
C ASP A 99 -6.71 8.95 1.14
N VAL A 100 -7.50 8.67 0.11
CA VAL A 100 -7.20 7.62 -0.88
C VAL A 100 -6.34 8.16 -2.03
N TYR A 101 -5.08 8.44 -1.73
CA TYR A 101 -4.01 8.74 -2.69
C TYR A 101 -2.65 8.40 -2.06
N GLU A 102 -1.61 8.23 -2.87
CA GLU A 102 -0.26 7.95 -2.34
C GLU A 102 0.26 9.09 -1.45
N GLY A 103 0.68 8.77 -0.23
CA GLY A 103 1.02 9.73 0.82
C GLY A 103 -0.20 10.32 1.56
N GLY A 104 -1.41 9.81 1.30
CA GLY A 104 -2.62 10.21 2.01
C GLY A 104 -2.61 9.74 3.46
N TYR A 105 -3.22 10.52 4.35
CA TYR A 105 -3.26 10.19 5.77
C TYR A 105 -4.28 9.08 6.05
N LEU A 106 -3.93 8.19 6.97
CA LEU A 106 -4.74 7.08 7.43
C LEU A 106 -4.77 7.13 8.96
N CYS A 107 -5.94 7.06 9.56
CA CYS A 107 -6.09 7.09 11.01
C CYS A 107 -7.26 6.21 11.43
N HIS A 108 -7.05 5.47 12.51
CA HIS A 108 -8.10 4.77 13.21
C HIS A 108 -8.14 5.26 14.66
N GLU A 109 -9.29 5.21 15.32
CA GLU A 109 -9.46 5.64 16.72
C GLU A 109 -8.44 5.05 17.71
N TRP A 110 -7.90 3.85 17.46
CA TRP A 110 -6.89 3.22 18.30
C TRP A 110 -5.45 3.56 17.91
N SER A 111 -5.23 4.20 16.75
CA SER A 111 -3.91 4.56 16.26
C SER A 111 -3.56 5.97 16.73
N ARG A 112 -2.51 6.10 17.55
CA ARG A 112 -2.10 7.40 18.10
C ARG A 112 -1.37 8.24 17.04
N ASP A 113 -0.52 7.59 16.27
CA ASP A 113 0.38 8.23 15.31
C ASP A 113 -0.15 8.15 13.87
N GLY A 114 -1.29 7.48 13.67
CA GLY A 114 -1.88 7.25 12.36
C GLY A 114 -0.96 6.42 11.46
N GLY A 115 -1.15 6.61 10.17
CA GLY A 115 -0.45 5.90 9.11
C GLY A 115 -0.57 6.65 7.79
N GLU A 116 -0.07 6.00 6.74
CA GLU A 116 -0.09 6.55 5.40
C GLU A 116 -0.56 5.52 4.37
N VAL A 117 -1.23 6.00 3.34
CA VAL A 117 -1.50 5.22 2.13
C VAL A 117 -0.23 5.19 1.28
N VAL A 118 0.34 4.01 1.11
CA VAL A 118 1.64 3.80 0.45
C VAL A 118 1.48 3.57 -1.04
N ALA A 119 0.38 2.93 -1.48
CA ALA A 119 0.10 2.67 -2.89
C ALA A 119 -1.40 2.58 -3.16
N VAL A 120 -1.83 3.10 -4.32
CA VAL A 120 -3.23 3.01 -4.78
C VAL A 120 -3.26 2.70 -6.27
N VAL A 121 -3.88 1.58 -6.65
CA VAL A 121 -4.30 1.29 -8.03
C VAL A 121 -5.83 1.22 -8.02
N PRO A 122 -6.52 2.16 -8.71
CA PRO A 122 -7.98 2.23 -8.70
C PRO A 122 -8.63 0.88 -9.03
N ALA A 123 -9.58 0.45 -8.20
CA ALA A 123 -10.31 -0.80 -8.33
C ALA A 123 -9.45 -2.08 -8.32
N GLU A 124 -8.21 -2.02 -7.80
CA GLU A 124 -7.31 -3.19 -7.80
C GLU A 124 -6.50 -3.29 -6.50
N LEU A 125 -5.86 -2.22 -6.05
CA LEU A 125 -4.89 -2.28 -4.96
C LEU A 125 -5.01 -1.05 -4.07
N LEU A 126 -5.06 -1.29 -2.76
CA LEU A 126 -4.85 -0.27 -1.74
C LEU A 126 -3.85 -0.82 -0.73
N ARG A 127 -2.70 -0.16 -0.61
CA ARG A 127 -1.70 -0.47 0.42
C ARG A 127 -1.58 0.70 1.37
N ALA A 128 -1.61 0.41 2.66
CA ALA A 128 -1.39 1.39 3.70
C ALA A 128 -0.46 0.84 4.77
N SER A 129 0.20 1.72 5.51
CA SER A 129 1.11 1.37 6.60
C SER A 129 0.67 2.12 7.85
N TRP A 130 0.64 1.42 8.99
CA TRP A 130 0.41 2.03 10.31
C TRP A 130 1.75 2.36 10.97
N SER A 131 1.88 3.55 11.55
CA SER A 131 3.13 4.01 12.18
C SER A 131 3.44 3.30 13.50
N ASP A 132 2.39 2.91 14.25
CA ASP A 132 2.46 2.39 15.62
C ASP A 132 2.27 0.87 15.72
N ARG A 133 1.79 0.23 14.65
CA ARG A 133 1.71 -1.23 14.52
C ARG A 133 2.50 -1.64 13.31
N LYS A 134 3.48 -2.53 13.52
CA LYS A 134 4.34 -3.13 12.48
C LYS A 134 3.52 -3.89 11.44
N GLY A 135 2.79 -3.20 10.57
CA GLY A 135 1.91 -3.84 9.63
C GLY A 135 1.49 -2.94 8.50
N ASP A 136 2.16 -3.14 7.39
CA ASP A 136 1.56 -2.85 6.10
C ASP A 136 0.28 -3.70 5.97
N VAL A 137 -0.80 -3.04 5.57
CA VAL A 137 -1.99 -3.70 5.08
C VAL A 137 -2.02 -3.56 3.56
N THR A 138 -2.24 -4.68 2.89
CA THR A 138 -2.46 -4.72 1.44
C THR A 138 -3.86 -5.27 1.19
N ILE A 139 -4.75 -4.45 0.61
CA ILE A 139 -6.07 -4.86 0.14
C ILE A 139 -6.02 -4.99 -1.38
N ARG A 140 -6.34 -6.17 -1.91
CA ARG A 140 -6.43 -6.47 -3.34
C ARG A 140 -7.86 -6.82 -3.73
N LEU A 141 -8.31 -6.26 -4.84
CA LEU A 141 -9.57 -6.61 -5.48
C LEU A 141 -9.31 -7.32 -6.81
N SER A 142 -10.02 -8.42 -7.04
CA SER A 142 -9.97 -9.16 -8.31
C SER A 142 -11.37 -9.65 -8.68
N ASP A 143 -11.67 -9.71 -9.98
CA ASP A 143 -12.94 -10.24 -10.48
C ASP A 143 -12.93 -11.77 -10.39
N VAL A 144 -14.02 -12.37 -9.89
CA VAL A 144 -14.23 -13.83 -9.79
C VAL A 144 -15.67 -14.14 -10.18
N ASP A 145 -15.90 -14.75 -11.34
CA ASP A 145 -17.19 -15.28 -11.80
C ASP A 145 -18.43 -14.42 -11.45
N GLY A 146 -18.42 -13.15 -11.85
CA GLY A 146 -19.53 -12.21 -11.60
C GLY A 146 -19.59 -11.63 -10.18
N SER A 147 -18.58 -11.90 -9.37
CA SER A 147 -18.35 -11.36 -8.03
C SER A 147 -16.96 -10.72 -7.93
N THR A 148 -16.66 -10.09 -6.80
CA THR A 148 -15.35 -9.51 -6.50
C THR A 148 -14.73 -10.23 -5.31
N ARG A 149 -13.53 -10.77 -5.50
CA ARG A 149 -12.70 -11.26 -4.41
C ARG A 149 -11.95 -10.11 -3.77
N VAL A 150 -12.10 -9.96 -2.46
CA VAL A 150 -11.38 -9.00 -1.61
C VAL A 150 -10.39 -9.79 -0.78
N ALA A 151 -9.10 -9.60 -1.03
CA ALA A 151 -8.02 -10.22 -0.26
C ALA A 151 -7.29 -9.15 0.56
N VAL A 152 -7.08 -9.42 1.85
CA VAL A 152 -6.37 -8.54 2.76
C VAL A 152 -5.18 -9.28 3.36
N SER A 153 -3.99 -8.78 3.07
CA SER A 153 -2.74 -9.20 3.70
C SER A 153 -2.40 -8.22 4.82
N HIS A 154 -2.21 -8.71 6.04
CA HIS A 154 -1.81 -7.91 7.19
C HIS A 154 -0.92 -8.68 8.18
N SER A 155 -0.20 -7.96 9.03
CA SER A 155 0.50 -8.53 10.20
C SER A 155 -0.22 -8.27 11.53
N MET A 156 -1.39 -7.63 11.48
CA MET A 156 -2.26 -7.35 12.62
C MET A 156 -3.00 -8.61 13.10
N ASP A 157 -3.80 -8.45 14.16
CA ASP A 157 -4.76 -9.46 14.60
C ASP A 157 -5.73 -9.85 13.47
N ALA A 158 -5.91 -11.15 13.28
CA ALA A 158 -6.77 -11.74 12.25
C ALA A 158 -8.25 -11.45 12.51
N GLU A 159 -8.70 -11.48 13.77
CA GLU A 159 -10.11 -11.28 14.12
C GLU A 159 -10.60 -9.90 13.67
N PHE A 160 -9.76 -8.87 13.81
CA PHE A 160 -10.04 -7.52 13.34
C PHE A 160 -10.39 -7.51 11.84
N TRP A 161 -9.55 -8.11 11.00
CA TRP A 161 -9.75 -8.09 9.55
C TRP A 161 -10.89 -9.00 9.10
N ILE A 162 -11.09 -10.14 9.76
CA ILE A 162 -12.25 -11.02 9.52
C ILE A 162 -13.55 -10.25 9.77
N GLU A 163 -13.64 -9.52 10.89
CA GLU A 163 -14.82 -8.74 11.24
C GLU A 163 -15.04 -7.59 10.23
N ARG A 164 -13.98 -6.89 9.82
CA ARG A 164 -14.07 -5.81 8.82
C ARG A 164 -14.49 -6.31 7.45
N LEU A 165 -13.97 -7.46 7.00
CA LEU A 165 -14.38 -8.09 5.74
C LEU A 165 -15.86 -8.50 5.78
N ALA A 166 -16.33 -9.07 6.90
CA ALA A 166 -17.74 -9.40 7.08
C ALA A 166 -18.64 -8.14 7.08
N ALA A 167 -18.19 -7.04 7.69
CA ALA A 167 -18.92 -5.77 7.68
C ALA A 167 -19.01 -5.16 6.27
N LEU A 168 -17.90 -5.16 5.51
CA LEU A 168 -17.87 -4.73 4.11
C LEU A 168 -18.85 -5.55 3.28
N LYS A 169 -18.84 -6.88 3.44
CA LYS A 169 -19.76 -7.77 2.72
C LYS A 169 -21.22 -7.40 2.98
N ARG A 170 -21.62 -7.26 4.25
CA ARG A 170 -23.00 -6.88 4.61
C ARG A 170 -23.41 -5.50 4.08
N TYR A 171 -22.46 -4.57 3.96
CA TYR A 171 -22.73 -3.25 3.41
C TYR A 171 -22.97 -3.29 1.90
N VAL A 172 -22.16 -4.08 1.18
CA VAL A 172 -22.23 -4.18 -0.29
C VAL A 172 -23.34 -5.12 -0.75
N GLU A 173 -23.55 -6.22 -0.03
CA GLU A 173 -24.65 -7.17 -0.17
C GLU A 173 -25.62 -6.98 1.01
N PRO A 174 -26.45 -5.92 1.02
CA PRO A 174 -27.53 -5.88 1.98
C PRO A 174 -28.41 -7.10 1.71
N GLU A 175 -28.58 -7.98 2.72
CA GLU A 175 -29.57 -9.05 2.64
C GLU A 175 -30.88 -8.40 2.19
N SER A 176 -31.45 -8.92 1.09
CA SER A 176 -32.76 -8.49 0.65
C SER A 176 -33.69 -8.65 1.84
N VAL A 177 -34.09 -7.53 2.43
CA VAL A 177 -35.08 -7.52 3.51
C VAL A 177 -36.32 -8.16 2.92
N ASP A 178 -36.57 -9.41 3.29
CA ASP A 178 -37.78 -10.11 2.93
C ASP A 178 -38.95 -9.22 3.32
N ALA A 179 -39.73 -8.88 2.30
CA ALA A 179 -40.99 -8.19 2.44
C ALA A 179 -41.96 -9.07 3.23
N GLN A 180 -41.95 -8.94 4.57
CA GLN A 180 -43.07 -9.36 5.39
C GLN A 180 -43.92 -8.12 5.69
N SER A 181 -44.85 -7.88 4.77
CA SER A 181 -46.09 -7.12 5.01
C SER A 181 -47.14 -8.02 5.65
#